data_AF-A0A7Y1TB04-F1
#
_entry.id   AF-A0A7Y1TB04-F1
#
_cell.length_a   1.000
_cell.length_b   1.000
_cell.length_c   1.000
_cell.angle_alpha   90.00
_cell.angle_beta   90.00
_cell.angle_gamma   90.00
#
_symmetry.space_group_name_H-M   'P 1'
#
loop_
_entity.id
_entity.type
_entity.pdbx_description
1 polymer ?
#
loop_
_entity_poly.entity_id
_entity_poly.type
_entity_poly.pdbx_seq_one_letter_code
_entity_poly.pdbx_strand_id
1 'polypeptide(L)'
;FNTNKVLVEALAKTESVSWLDANEEAPPAATQLLGSLEIMVPLAGNIDKDAEIARLDKALAKLQKEAGRLQGKLGNEKFVGKAPADVIEKEREKLAQCLQATDKLAAQREQLSEL
;
A
#
# COMPACT_ATOMS: atom_id res chain seq x y z
N PHE A 1 15.97 27.38 3.85
CA PHE A 1 15.53 26.00 3.60
C PHE A 1 14.38 25.92 2.60
N ASN A 2 13.25 26.60 2.84
CA ASN A 2 12.04 26.49 1.99
C ASN A 2 12.27 26.73 0.49
N THR A 3 13.18 27.64 0.11
CA THR A 3 13.51 27.91 -1.30
C THR A 3 14.19 26.74 -2.00
N ASN A 4 14.97 25.92 -1.28
CA ASN A 4 15.77 24.83 -1.85
C ASN A 4 15.25 23.44 -1.47
N LYS A 5 14.11 23.35 -0.78
CA LYS A 5 13.53 22.09 -0.28
C LYS A 5 13.41 21.03 -1.39
N VAL A 6 12.88 21.43 -2.55
CA VAL A 6 12.71 20.56 -3.72
C VAL A 6 14.04 20.01 -4.24
N LEU A 7 15.12 20.81 -4.20
CA LEU A 7 16.45 20.36 -4.61
C LEU A 7 17.03 19.38 -3.60
N VAL A 8 16.82 19.60 -2.30
CA VAL A 8 17.29 18.70 -1.24
C VAL A 8 16.57 17.35 -1.35
N GLU A 9 15.24 17.35 -1.53
CA GLU A 9 14.44 16.12 -1.74
C GLU A 9 14.91 15.33 -2.96
N ALA A 10 15.17 16.01 -4.08
CA ALA A 10 15.66 15.38 -5.30
C ALA A 10 17.08 14.79 -5.17
N LEU A 11 18.00 15.51 -4.52
CA LEU A 11 19.39 15.08 -4.34
C LEU A 11 19.53 13.98 -3.28
N ALA A 12 18.76 14.07 -2.20
CA ALA A 12 18.73 13.06 -1.15
C ALA A 12 17.86 11.84 -1.52
N LYS A 13 17.09 11.92 -2.61
CA LYS A 13 16.09 10.92 -3.02
C LYS A 13 15.08 10.62 -1.91
N THR A 14 14.65 11.67 -1.23
CA THR A 14 13.68 11.58 -0.14
C THR A 14 12.37 12.20 -0.57
N GLU A 15 11.27 11.59 -0.18
CA GLU A 15 9.92 12.04 -0.48
C GLU A 15 9.56 13.35 0.21
N SER A 16 10.05 13.55 1.44
CA SER A 16 9.87 14.79 2.18
C SER A 16 11.05 15.10 3.08
N VAL A 17 11.28 16.40 3.31
CA VAL A 17 12.19 16.88 4.35
C VAL A 17 11.49 18.00 5.15
N SER A 18 11.56 17.90 6.47
CA SER A 18 11.08 18.91 7.43
C SER A 18 12.20 19.32 8.39
N TRP A 19 12.05 20.50 8.99
CA TRP A 19 12.83 20.88 10.17
C TRP A 19 12.04 20.53 11.40
N LEU A 20 12.73 20.00 12.40
CA LEU A 20 12.20 19.83 13.74
C LEU A 20 12.56 21.08 14.54
N ASP A 21 11.57 21.75 15.11
CA ASP A 21 11.81 22.88 15.99
C ASP A 21 12.29 22.40 17.37
N ALA A 22 12.99 23.27 18.12
CA ALA A 22 13.63 22.91 19.39
C ALA A 22 12.67 22.40 20.50
N ASN A 23 11.36 22.56 20.31
CA ASN A 23 10.32 22.11 21.25
C ASN A 23 9.60 20.83 20.79
N GLU A 24 9.94 20.28 19.63
CA GLU A 24 9.32 19.07 19.10
C GLU A 24 10.16 17.84 19.46
N GLU A 25 9.49 16.77 19.89
CA GLU A 25 10.15 15.52 20.24
C GLU A 25 10.50 14.73 18.97
N ALA A 26 11.77 14.40 18.80
CA ALA A 26 12.22 13.68 17.62
C ALA A 26 11.72 12.22 17.63
N PRO A 27 11.21 11.69 16.50
CA PRO A 27 10.87 10.28 16.41
C PRO A 27 12.12 9.41 16.56
N PRO A 28 11.98 8.11 16.90
CA PRO A 28 13.11 7.18 16.88
C PRO A 28 13.81 7.23 15.51
N ALA A 29 15.04 7.74 15.49
CA ALA A 29 15.76 8.08 14.27
C ALA A 29 17.23 7.68 14.34
N ALA A 30 17.83 7.42 13.18
CA ALA A 30 19.27 7.40 13.02
C ALA A 30 19.75 8.85 12.90
N THR A 31 20.53 9.29 13.88
CA THR A 31 21.04 10.66 13.95
C THR A 31 22.47 10.75 13.44
N GLN A 32 22.75 11.75 12.62
CA GLN A 32 24.09 12.10 12.18
C GLN A 32 24.35 13.59 12.35
N LEU A 33 25.43 13.94 13.05
CA LEU A 33 25.88 15.33 13.19
C LEU A 33 26.77 15.72 12.00
N LEU A 34 26.47 16.86 11.38
CA LEU A 34 27.26 17.49 10.32
C LEU A 34 27.53 18.96 10.68
N GLY A 35 28.65 19.22 11.34
CA GLY A 35 28.96 20.56 11.85
C GLY A 35 27.98 20.97 12.95
N SER A 36 27.23 22.06 12.74
CA SER A 36 26.15 22.51 13.62
C SER A 36 24.76 21.99 13.21
N LEU A 37 24.69 21.13 12.20
CA LEU A 37 23.45 20.53 11.70
C LEU A 37 23.29 19.11 12.25
N GLU A 38 22.13 18.82 12.82
CA GLU A 38 21.73 17.47 13.19
C GLU A 38 20.76 16.94 12.13
N ILE A 39 21.14 15.85 11.47
CA ILE A 39 20.31 15.17 10.48
C ILE A 39 19.73 13.93 11.14
N MET A 40 18.40 13.81 11.12
CA MET A 40 17.69 12.70 11.72
C MET A 40 16.91 11.96 10.63
N VAL A 41 17.14 10.65 10.50
CA VAL A 41 16.38 9.78 9.60
C VAL A 41 15.47 8.90 10.45
N PRO A 42 14.14 9.16 10.46
CA PRO A 42 13.20 8.34 11.22
C PRO A 42 13.33 6.86 10.86
N LEU A 43 13.60 6.01 11.86
CA LEU A 43 13.74 4.56 11.70
C LEU A 43 12.36 3.87 11.70
N ALA A 44 11.39 4.49 12.36
CA ALA A 44 9.98 4.12 12.29
C ALA A 44 9.21 5.29 11.67
N GLY A 45 8.57 5.11 10.51
CA GLY A 45 7.63 6.10 9.99
C GLY A 45 7.78 6.56 8.53
N ASN A 46 8.74 6.08 7.74
CA ASN A 46 8.78 6.38 6.30
C ASN A 46 7.85 5.49 5.46
N ILE A 47 6.62 5.27 5.92
CA ILE A 47 5.53 4.84 5.03
C ILE A 47 4.78 6.14 4.72
N ASP A 48 4.95 6.69 3.51
CA ASP A 48 3.99 7.66 3.01
C ASP A 48 2.63 6.95 2.98
N LYS A 49 1.82 7.28 3.99
CA LYS A 49 0.53 6.65 4.22
C LYS A 49 -0.38 6.87 3.03
N ASP A 50 -0.36 8.06 2.44
CA ASP A 50 -1.18 8.39 1.30
C ASP A 50 -0.74 7.60 0.06
N ALA A 51 0.58 7.47 -0.16
CA ALA A 51 1.14 6.66 -1.24
C ALA A 51 0.86 5.15 -1.04
N GLU A 52 0.98 4.65 0.19
CA GLU A 52 0.73 3.24 0.51
C GLU A 52 -0.76 2.90 0.47
N ILE A 53 -1.64 3.77 0.99
CA ILE A 53 -3.09 3.66 0.85
C ILE A 53 -3.46 3.67 -0.64
N ALA A 54 -2.91 4.59 -1.44
CA ALA A 54 -3.17 4.63 -2.88
C ALA A 54 -2.70 3.36 -3.61
N ARG A 55 -1.54 2.80 -3.20
CA ARG A 55 -1.04 1.52 -3.73
C ARG A 55 -1.96 0.36 -3.37
N LEU A 56 -2.42 0.30 -2.12
CA LEU A 56 -3.35 -0.72 -1.62
C LEU A 56 -4.71 -0.61 -2.30
N ASP A 57 -5.26 0.59 -2.45
CA ASP A 57 -6.52 0.85 -3.15
C ASP A 57 -6.45 0.38 -4.61
N LYS A 58 -5.34 0.64 -5.30
CA LYS A 58 -5.12 0.16 -6.67
C LYS A 58 -5.04 -1.37 -6.74
N ALA A 59 -4.39 -2.00 -5.77
CA ALA A 59 -4.30 -3.47 -5.69
C ALA A 59 -5.68 -4.10 -5.40
N LEU A 60 -6.43 -3.53 -4.46
CA LEU A 60 -7.79 -3.92 -4.12
C LEU A 60 -8.72 -3.80 -5.33
N ALA A 61 -8.70 -2.68 -6.04
CA ALA A 61 -9.52 -2.48 -7.23
C ALA A 61 -9.23 -3.53 -8.33
N LYS A 62 -7.96 -3.93 -8.49
CA LYS A 62 -7.58 -4.97 -9.45
C LYS A 62 -8.13 -6.33 -9.04
N LEU A 63 -7.98 -6.70 -7.77
CA LEU A 63 -8.48 -7.98 -7.24
C LEU A 63 -10.00 -8.05 -7.26
N GLN A 64 -10.69 -6.99 -6.87
CA GLN A 64 -12.16 -6.90 -6.95
C GLN A 64 -12.66 -7.05 -8.38
N LYS A 65 -11.98 -6.45 -9.36
CA LYS A 65 -12.32 -6.61 -10.78
C LYS A 65 -12.10 -8.04 -11.28
N GLU A 66 -11.05 -8.71 -10.81
CA GLU A 66 -10.80 -10.12 -11.13
C GLU A 66 -11.85 -11.03 -10.47
N ALA A 67 -12.13 -10.84 -9.18
CA ALA A 67 -13.17 -11.55 -8.45
C ALA A 67 -14.55 -11.38 -9.10
N GLY A 68 -14.93 -10.16 -9.50
CA GLY A 68 -16.20 -9.90 -10.19
C GLY A 68 -16.30 -10.60 -11.55
N ARG A 69 -15.19 -10.71 -12.29
CA ARG A 69 -15.14 -11.49 -13.54
C ARG A 69 -15.32 -12.99 -13.28
N LEU A 70 -14.69 -13.51 -12.24
CA LEU A 70 -14.79 -14.92 -11.85
C LEU A 70 -16.20 -15.26 -11.35
N GLN A 71 -16.79 -14.40 -10.51
CA GLN A 71 -18.20 -14.52 -10.11
C GLN A 71 -19.15 -14.47 -11.30
N GLY A 72 -18.95 -13.55 -12.24
CA GLY A 72 -19.77 -13.47 -13.45
C GLY A 72 -19.70 -14.73 -14.31
N LYS A 73 -18.52 -15.35 -14.43
CA LYS A 73 -18.36 -16.64 -15.12
C LYS A 73 -19.04 -17.78 -14.36
N LEU A 74 -18.84 -17.87 -13.05
CA LEU A 74 -19.39 -18.93 -12.20
C LEU A 74 -20.90 -18.80 -11.97
N GLY A 75 -21.45 -17.59 -12.10
CA GLY A 75 -22.90 -17.34 -12.05
C GLY A 75 -23.61 -17.57 -13.39
N ASN A 76 -22.87 -17.78 -14.48
CA ASN A 76 -23.45 -18.07 -15.78
C ASN A 76 -23.80 -19.57 -15.88
N GLU A 77 -25.09 -19.90 -15.80
CA GLU A 77 -25.60 -21.27 -15.89
C GLU A 77 -25.15 -22.01 -17.15
N LYS A 78 -24.93 -21.29 -18.27
CA LYS A 78 -24.40 -21.89 -19.51
C LYS A 78 -22.94 -22.32 -19.38
N PHE A 79 -22.15 -21.62 -18.56
CA PHE A 79 -20.77 -21.97 -18.26
C PHE A 79 -20.72 -23.12 -17.26
N VAL A 80 -21.46 -23.03 -16.17
CA VAL A 80 -21.54 -24.10 -15.14
C VAL A 80 -22.11 -25.40 -15.70
N GLY A 81 -23.10 -25.32 -16.60
CA GLY A 81 -23.72 -26.50 -17.20
C GLY A 81 -22.94 -27.14 -18.35
N LYS A 82 -21.92 -26.47 -18.91
CA LYS A 82 -21.13 -26.99 -20.06
C LYS A 82 -19.65 -27.17 -19.76
N ALA A 83 -19.09 -26.45 -18.78
CA ALA A 83 -17.68 -26.56 -18.44
C ALA A 83 -17.42 -27.85 -17.65
N PRO A 84 -16.24 -28.49 -17.84
CA PRO A 84 -15.83 -29.62 -17.02
C PRO A 84 -15.77 -29.25 -15.53
N ALA A 85 -16.09 -30.20 -14.66
CA ALA A 85 -16.05 -30.01 -13.21
C ALA A 85 -14.70 -29.47 -12.72
N ASP A 86 -13.58 -29.98 -13.27
CA ASP A 86 -12.22 -29.52 -12.95
C ASP A 86 -11.98 -28.03 -13.27
N VAL A 87 -12.64 -27.50 -14.31
CA VAL A 87 -12.52 -26.09 -14.70
C VAL A 87 -13.36 -25.22 -13.77
N ILE A 88 -14.56 -25.69 -13.41
CA ILE A 88 -15.45 -24.98 -12.46
C ILE A 88 -14.79 -24.91 -11.09
N GLU A 89 -14.19 -26.01 -10.62
CA GLU A 89 -13.54 -26.07 -9.32
C GLU A 89 -12.30 -25.18 -9.28
N LYS A 90 -11.46 -25.19 -10.34
CA LYS A 90 -10.34 -24.25 -10.45
C LYS A 90 -10.77 -22.79 -10.45
N GLU A 91 -11.85 -22.44 -11.16
CA GLU A 91 -12.36 -21.06 -11.16
C GLU A 91 -12.96 -20.67 -9.79
N ARG A 92 -13.58 -21.61 -9.07
CA ARG A 92 -14.06 -21.41 -7.68
C ARG A 92 -12.93 -21.22 -6.69
N GLU A 93 -11.90 -22.06 -6.77
CA GLU A 93 -10.70 -21.96 -5.94
C GLU A 93 -9.99 -20.63 -6.19
N LYS A 94 -9.86 -20.23 -7.47
CA LYS A 94 -9.28 -18.94 -7.85
C LYS A 94 -10.09 -17.76 -7.33
N LEU A 95 -11.43 -17.85 -7.36
CA LEU A 95 -12.31 -16.85 -6.75
C LEU A 95 -12.07 -16.75 -5.24
N ALA A 96 -12.01 -17.88 -4.53
CA ALA A 96 -11.77 -17.92 -3.09
C ALA A 96 -10.41 -17.29 -2.72
N GLN A 97 -9.35 -17.58 -3.49
CA GLN A 97 -8.04 -16.97 -3.31
C GLN A 97 -8.07 -15.45 -3.54
N CYS A 98 -8.79 -14.98 -4.57
CA CYS A 98 -8.94 -13.54 -4.84
C CYS A 98 -9.68 -12.82 -3.69
N LEU A 99 -10.74 -13.43 -3.16
CA LEU A 99 -11.49 -12.88 -2.02
C LEU A 99 -10.61 -12.81 -0.77
N GLN A 100 -9.92 -13.90 -0.43
CA GLN A 100 -9.03 -13.94 0.73
C GLN A 100 -7.88 -12.92 0.63
N ALA A 101 -7.32 -12.73 -0.56
CA ALA A 101 -6.30 -11.71 -0.81
C ALA A 101 -6.87 -10.29 -0.68
N THR A 102 -8.11 -10.08 -1.13
CA THR A 102 -8.81 -8.79 -0.98
C THR A 102 -9.04 -8.47 0.49
N ASP A 103 -9.53 -9.43 1.29
CA ASP A 103 -9.80 -9.23 2.72
C ASP A 103 -8.53 -8.87 3.49
N LYS A 104 -7.41 -9.56 3.20
CA LYS A 104 -6.11 -9.26 3.83
C LYS A 104 -5.61 -7.85 3.50
N LEU A 105 -5.71 -7.44 2.24
CA LEU A 105 -5.28 -6.11 1.81
C LEU A 105 -6.22 -5.01 2.34
N ALA A 106 -7.50 -5.29 2.48
CA ALA A 106 -8.47 -4.37 3.07
C ALA A 106 -8.18 -4.15 4.56
N ALA A 107 -7.91 -5.23 5.32
CA ALA A 107 -7.52 -5.13 6.71
C ALA A 107 -6.19 -4.35 6.89
N GLN A 108 -5.21 -4.60 6.02
CA GLN A 108 -3.95 -3.86 6.04
C GLN A 108 -4.15 -2.36 5.77
N ARG A 109 -5.01 -2.02 4.79
CA ARG A 109 -5.38 -0.63 4.49
C ARG A 109 -6.08 0.04 5.67
N GLU A 110 -7.00 -0.66 6.33
CA GLU A 110 -7.73 -0.16 7.49
C GLU A 110 -6.78 0.13 8.65
N GLN A 111 -5.89 -0.81 8.98
CA GLN A 111 -4.83 -0.60 9.99
C GLN A 111 -3.95 0.62 9.67
N LEU A 112 -3.57 0.80 8.40
CA LEU A 112 -2.80 1.96 7.94
C LEU A 112 -3.57 3.28 8.02
N SER A 113 -4.89 3.24 7.91
CA SER A 113 -5.75 4.43 8.04
C SER A 113 -6.03 4.85 9.49
N GLU A 114 -5.87 3.92 10.43
CA GLU A 114 -6.02 4.18 11.87
C GLU A 114 -4.72 4.67 12.54
N LEU A 115 -3.58 4.51 11.86
CA LEU A 115 -2.25 4.99 12.26
C LEU A 115 -2.07 6.47 11.94
#